data_AF-A0A1F8MMA6-F1
#
_entry.id   AF-A0A1F8MMA6-F1
#
_cell.length_a   1.000
_cell.length_b   1.000
_cell.length_c   1.000
_cell.angle_alpha   90.00
_cell.angle_beta   90.00
_cell.angle_gamma   90.00
#
_symmetry.space_group_name_H-M   'P 1'
#
loop_
_entity.id
_entity.type
_entity.pdbx_description
1 polymer ?
#
loop_
_entity_poly.entity_id
_entity_poly.type
_entity_poly.pdbx_seq_one_letter_code
_entity_poly.pdbx_strand_id
1 'polypeptide(L)' 'MFKSFGIWEIVLILGIILIVFGVGKLPQVGGAIGKGIRNFKKAQSGEEIEEEKKEKTISKTGEDTDKKTTKS' A
#
# COMPACT_ATOMS: atom_id res chain seq x y z
N MET A 1 -0.33 28.29 -25.34
CA MET A 1 0.17 27.02 -25.93
C MET A 1 1.17 26.36 -24.97
N PHE A 2 0.76 26.10 -23.73
CA PHE A 2 1.47 25.22 -22.79
C PHE A 2 0.37 24.56 -21.98
N LYS A 3 -0.08 23.38 -22.42
CA LYS A 3 -0.99 22.56 -21.63
C LYS A 3 -0.16 22.12 -20.44
N SER A 4 -0.45 22.67 -19.27
CA SER A 4 0.24 22.36 -18.02
C SER A 4 0.34 20.84 -17.91
N PHE A 5 1.57 20.30 -17.99
CA PHE A 5 1.91 18.93 -17.61
C PHE A 5 1.59 18.78 -16.12
N GLY A 6 0.29 18.72 -15.84
CA GLY A 6 -0.26 18.80 -14.50
C GLY A 6 -0.46 17.42 -13.92
N ILE A 7 -1.10 17.41 -12.75
CA ILE A 7 -1.51 16.22 -12.01
C ILE A 7 -2.19 15.17 -12.93
N TRP A 8 -2.89 15.62 -13.98
CA TRP A 8 -3.53 14.77 -14.98
C TRP A 8 -2.59 13.80 -15.70
N GLU A 9 -1.38 14.22 -16.09
CA GLU A 9 -0.44 13.34 -16.79
C GLU A 9 0.12 12.27 -15.83
N ILE A 10 0.42 12.67 -14.59
CA ILE A 10 0.90 11.77 -13.54
C ILE A 10 -0.17 10.71 -13.23
N VAL A 11 -1.43 11.11 -13.13
CA VAL A 11 -2.56 10.20 -12.91
C VAL A 11 -2.72 9.23 -14.09
N LEU A 12 -2.55 9.69 -15.33
CA LEU A 12 -2.63 8.83 -16.53
C LEU A 12 -1.54 7.74 -16.51
N ILE A 13 -0.29 8.13 -16.22
CA ILE A 13 0.85 7.20 -16.13
C ILE A 13 0.65 6.22 -14.97
N LEU A 14 0.20 6.72 -13.82
CA LEU A 14 -0.12 5.89 -12.66
C LEU A 14 -1.22 4.87 -12.99
N GLY A 15 -2.23 5.28 -13.76
CA GLY A 15 -3.29 4.39 -14.23
C GLY A 15 -2.77 3.21 -15.06
N ILE A 16 -1.83 3.45 -15.97
CA ILE A 16 -1.21 2.38 -16.78
C ILE A 16 -0.43 1.41 -15.88
N ILE A 17 0.35 1.94 -14.94
CA ILE A 17 1.10 1.14 -13.96
C ILE A 17 0.13 0.30 -13.12
N LEU A 18 -0.99 0.87 -12.70
CA LEU A 18 -2.04 0.17 -11.96
C LEU A 18 -2.70 -0.95 -12.75
N ILE A 19 -2.82 -0.84 -14.07
CA ILE A 19 -3.36 -1.91 -14.92
C ILE A 19 -2.37 -3.07 -15.01
N VAL A 20 -1.07 -2.77 -15.15
CA VAL A 20 -0.02 -3.80 -15.26
C VAL A 20 0.22 -4.50 -13.91
N PHE A 21 0.34 -3.73 -12.83
CA PHE A 21 0.68 -4.26 -11.51
C PHE A 21 -0.53 -4.58 -10.63
N GLY A 22 -1.70 -4.00 -10.91
CA GLY A 22 -2.90 -4.11 -10.10
C GLY A 22 -2.94 -3.15 -8.90
N VAL A 23 -4.15 -2.68 -8.55
CA VAL A 23 -4.40 -1.78 -7.40
C VAL A 23 -4.04 -2.36 -6.04
N GLY A 24 -4.00 -3.69 -5.90
CA GLY A 24 -3.65 -4.36 -4.66
C GLY A 24 -2.15 -4.38 -4.36
N LYS A 25 -1.29 -4.23 -5.37
CA LYS A 25 0.17 -4.32 -5.20
C LYS A 25 0.80 -3.02 -4.70
N LEU A 26 0.22 -1.86 -5.05
CA LEU A 26 0.67 -0.56 -4.55
C LEU A 26 0.62 -0.42 -3.03
N PRO A 27 -0.49 -0.73 -2.32
CA PRO A 27 -0.54 -0.63 -0.87
C PRO A 27 0.35 -1.69 -0.19
N GLN A 28 0.52 -2.86 -0.80
CA GLN A 28 1.42 -3.91 -0.30
C GLN A 28 2.88 -3.42 -0.31
N VAL A 29 3.35 -2.89 -1.43
CA VAL A 29 4.71 -2.36 -1.57
C VAL A 29 4.90 -1.05 -0.80
N GLY A 30 3.92 -0.14 -0.86
CA GLY A 30 3.92 1.12 -0.14
C GLY A 30 3.94 0.96 1.37
N GLY A 31 3.28 -0.07 1.91
CA GLY A 31 3.35 -0.41 3.34
C GLY A 31 4.75 -0.85 3.77
N ALA A 32 5.45 -1.65 2.96
CA ALA A 32 6.82 -2.08 3.24
C ALA A 32 7.82 -0.92 3.13
N ILE A 33 7.74 -0.13 2.05
CA ILE A 33 8.57 1.06 1.84
C ILE A 33 8.31 2.10 2.94
N GLY A 34 7.04 2.33 3.29
CA GLY A 34 6.65 3.28 4.33
C GLY A 34 7.21 2.92 5.71
N LYS A 35 7.22 1.62 6.06
CA LYS A 35 7.89 1.12 7.27
C LYS A 35 9.40 1.38 7.21
N GLY A 36 10.06 1.10 6.09
CA GLY A 36 11.49 1.38 5.90
C GLY A 36 11.83 2.87 6.06
N ILE A 37 11.05 3.76 5.43
CA ILE A 37 11.24 5.22 5.54
C ILE A 37 10.96 5.71 6.97
N ARG A 38 9.93 5.17 7.64
CA ARG A 38 9.61 5.49 9.04
C ARG A 38 10.78 5.12 9.96
N ASN A 39 11.34 3.92 9.80
CA ASN A 39 12.49 3.45 10.57
C ASN A 39 13.75 4.26 10.24
N PHE A 40 14.00 4.58 8.98
CA PHE A 40 15.12 5.43 8.57
C PHE A 40 15.03 6.82 9.20
N LYS A 41 13.83 7.42 9.21
CA LYS A 41 13.60 8.73 9.82
C LYS A 41 13.75 8.70 11.34
N LYS A 42 13.24 7.66 12.02
CA LYS A 42 13.42 7.46 13.47
C LYS A 42 14.91 7.34 13.84
N ALA A 43 15.66 6.53 13.10
CA ALA A 43 17.11 6.38 13.30
C ALA A 43 17.87 7.70 13.06
N GLN A 44 17.48 8.48 12.05
CA GLN A 44 18.06 9.80 11.80
C GLN A 44 17.71 10.82 12.91
N SER A 45 16.52 10.71 13.51
CA SER A 45 16.08 11.60 14.59
C SER A 45 16.57 11.17 15.98
N GLY A 46 17.32 10.07 16.10
CA GLY A 46 17.85 9.59 17.39
C GLY A 46 16.80 9.00 18.33
N GLU A 47 15.58 8.73 17.83
CA GLU A 47 14.53 8.07 18.60
C GLU A 47 14.76 6.55 18.52
N GLU A 48 14.99 5.91 19.67
CA GLU A 48 15.21 4.47 19.75
C GLU A 48 14.03 3.70 19.11
N ILE A 49 14.36 2.64 18.38
CA ILE A 49 13.39 1.87 17.60
C ILE A 49 12.58 1.00 18.57
N GLU A 50 11.51 1.53 19.15
CA GLU A 50 10.48 0.68 19.74
C GLU A 50 9.74 -0.05 18.60
N GLU A 51 10.06 -1.34 18.45
CA GLU A 51 9.39 -2.23 17.50
C GLU A 51 7.94 -2.48 17.94
N GLU A 52 7.00 -1.64 17.52
CA GLU A 52 5.59 -2.00 17.58
C GLU A 52 5.31 -3.11 16.57
N LYS A 53 5.20 -4.34 17.08
CA LYS A 53 4.68 -5.52 16.37
C LYS A 53 3.21 -5.29 15.98
N LYS A 54 2.98 -4.52 14.91
CA LYS A 54 1.74 -4.54 14.13
C LYS A 54 1.94 -5.39 12.88
N GLU A 55 1.93 -6.68 13.12
CA GLU A 55 1.52 -7.67 12.14
C GLU A 55 0.00 -7.79 12.23
N LYS A 56 -0.73 -7.07 11.37
CA LYS A 56 -2.10 -7.43 10.98
C LYS A 56 -2.30 -7.14 9.51
N THR A 57 -2.43 -8.23 8.76
CA THR A 57 -3.39 -8.44 7.68
C THR A 57 -3.27 -7.52 6.45
N ILE A 58 -2.59 -8.03 5.42
CA ILE A 58 -2.84 -7.62 4.02
C ILE A 58 -3.06 -8.90 3.21
N SER A 59 -4.14 -9.59 3.53
CA SER A 59 -4.65 -10.73 2.76
C SER A 59 -6.13 -10.96 3.09
N LYS A 60 -6.98 -10.01 2.73
CA LYS A 60 -8.41 -10.24 2.47
C LYS A 60 -9.03 -9.00 1.82
N THR A 61 -9.09 -8.99 0.48
CA THR A 61 -10.23 -8.54 -0.33
C THR A 61 -10.07 -9.16 -1.72
N GLY A 62 -10.38 -10.45 -1.80
CA GLY A 62 -11.00 -11.08 -2.96
C GLY A 62 -12.26 -11.70 -2.38
N GLU A 63 -13.40 -11.07 -2.66
CA GLU A 63 -14.71 -11.50 -2.23
C GLU A 63 -15.17 -12.62 -3.18
N ASP A 64 -15.24 -13.85 -2.68
CA ASP A 64 -16.12 -14.88 -3.21
C ASP A 64 -16.74 -15.63 -2.04
N THR A 65 -18.05 -15.75 -2.14
CA THR A 65 -19.07 -16.26 -1.23
C THR A 65 -18.82 -17.66 -0.69
N ASP A 66 -18.90 -17.84 0.64
CA ASP A 66 -19.73 -18.93 1.21
C ASP A 66 -20.21 -18.56 2.61
N LYS A 67 -21.53 -18.41 2.73
CA LYS A 67 -22.24 -18.12 3.96
C LYS A 67 -22.94 -19.41 4.37
N LYS A 68 -22.62 -19.88 5.58
CA LYS A 68 -23.56 -20.53 6.54
C LYS A 68 -23.98 -21.98 6.25
N THR A 69 -23.40 -22.91 7.00
CA THR A 69 -24.14 -23.91 7.81
C THR A 69 -23.15 -24.62 8.76
N THR A 70 -23.13 -24.20 10.03
CA THR A 70 -23.64 -24.99 11.18
C THR A 70 -22.91 -26.31 11.41
N LYS A 71 -21.95 -26.22 12.33
CA LYS A 71 -21.47 -27.26 13.24
C LYS A 71 -22.66 -28.10 13.76
N SER A 72 -22.70 -29.38 13.40
CA SER A 72 -23.33 -30.46 14.15
C SER A 72 -22.28 -31.53 14.33
#